data_AF-A0A1Z5IYV7-F1
#
_entry.id   AF-A0A1Z5IYV7-F1
#
_cell.length_a   1.000
_cell.length_b   1.000
_cell.length_c   1.000
_cell.angle_alpha   90.00
_cell.angle_beta   90.00
_cell.angle_gamma   90.00
#
_symmetry.space_group_name_H-M   'P 1'
#
loop_
_entity.id
_entity.type
_entity.pdbx_description
1 polymer ?
#
loop_
_entity_poly.entity_id
_entity_poly.type
_entity_poly.pdbx_seq_one_letter_code
_entity_poly.pdbx_strand_id
1 'polypeptide(L)'
;MKTSEFIKKIRELGFKAKVKKANGIFVFGSGDYWDWFVYVGSETVSDIETNGDNLSGADDNYAKAVKLAVDYAFTPINEREDEPKFRVAIRPSYYKDMKYYYLDLLEAGYANETGKKLEPIADELGKEFTPKSYKGFLEDYPEWRPFLPDYDPDNLDVFIPVPVEEDK
;
A
#
# COMPACT_ATOMS: atom_id res chain seq x y z
N MET A 1 0.71 9.66 12.36
CA MET A 1 -0.32 9.20 11.39
C MET A 1 0.36 8.53 10.21
N LYS A 2 -0.10 7.35 9.79
CA LYS A 2 0.48 6.63 8.65
C LYS A 2 0.06 7.26 7.31
N THR A 3 0.88 7.10 6.28
CA THR A 3 0.61 7.66 4.93
C THR A 3 -0.72 7.14 4.37
N SER A 4 -0.95 5.82 4.43
CA SER A 4 -2.22 5.22 4.03
C SER A 4 -3.43 5.73 4.83
N GLU A 5 -3.26 5.97 6.14
CA GLU A 5 -4.32 6.52 7.01
C GLU A 5 -4.69 7.94 6.60
N PHE A 6 -3.68 8.78 6.33
CA PHE A 6 -3.85 10.14 5.84
C PHE A 6 -4.61 10.16 4.50
N ILE A 7 -4.15 9.38 3.52
CA ILE A 7 -4.79 9.27 2.19
C ILE A 7 -6.24 8.82 2.31
N LYS A 8 -6.52 7.80 3.14
CA LYS A 8 -7.88 7.31 3.37
C LYS A 8 -8.79 8.40 3.93
N LYS A 9 -8.35 9.10 4.98
CA LYS A 9 -9.14 10.17 5.60
C LYS A 9 -9.39 11.35 4.65
N ILE A 10 -8.43 11.68 3.79
CA ILE A 10 -8.64 12.68 2.72
C ILE A 10 -9.69 12.21 1.72
N ARG A 11 -9.65 10.94 1.29
CA ARG A 11 -10.65 10.34 0.38
C ARG A 11 -12.06 10.33 1.01
N GLU A 12 -12.17 10.09 2.31
CA GLU A 12 -13.45 10.16 3.05
C GLU A 12 -14.06 11.58 3.10
N LEU A 13 -13.24 12.62 2.94
CA LEU A 13 -13.69 14.02 2.80
C LEU A 13 -14.11 14.38 1.37
N GLY A 14 -14.03 13.45 0.42
CA GLY A 14 -14.40 13.66 -0.99
C GLY A 14 -13.28 14.18 -1.88
N PHE A 15 -12.04 14.22 -1.39
CA PHE A 15 -10.87 14.69 -2.13
C PHE A 15 -10.01 13.56 -2.66
N LYS A 16 -9.11 13.89 -3.59
CA LYS A 16 -8.08 12.96 -4.06
C LYS A 16 -6.76 13.29 -3.38
N ALA A 17 -6.01 12.28 -2.95
CA ALA A 17 -4.62 12.42 -2.50
C ALA A 17 -3.73 11.55 -3.39
N LYS A 18 -2.62 12.11 -3.89
CA LYS A 18 -1.64 11.38 -4.70
C LYS A 18 -0.23 11.61 -4.18
N VAL A 19 0.53 10.53 -4.07
CA VAL A 19 1.99 10.59 -3.93
C VAL A 19 2.56 10.91 -5.31
N LYS A 20 3.36 11.99 -5.45
CA LYS A 20 4.04 12.33 -6.71
C LYS A 20 5.56 12.26 -6.56
N LYS A 21 6.26 12.14 -7.70
CA LYS A 21 7.73 12.10 -7.77
C LYS A 21 8.35 13.23 -6.93
N ALA A 22 9.34 12.87 -6.11
CA ALA A 22 9.83 13.57 -4.90
C ALA A 22 9.11 13.20 -3.58
N ASN A 23 8.39 12.07 -3.54
CA ASN A 23 7.80 11.42 -2.37
C ASN A 23 6.77 12.24 -1.55
N GLY A 24 6.47 13.48 -1.92
CA GLY A 24 5.44 14.28 -1.26
C GLY A 24 4.01 13.92 -1.70
N ILE A 25 3.04 14.28 -0.87
CA ILE A 25 1.61 14.01 -1.09
C ILE A 25 0.89 15.30 -1.49
N PHE A 26 0.22 15.28 -2.63
CA PHE A 26 -0.65 16.35 -3.09
C PHE A 26 -2.11 15.98 -2.83
N VAL A 27 -2.87 16.91 -2.25
CA VAL A 27 -4.33 16.81 -2.11
C VAL A 27 -4.98 17.72 -3.14
N PHE A 28 -5.90 17.16 -3.92
CA PHE A 28 -6.61 17.82 -5.02
C PHE A 28 -8.06 18.04 -4.64
N GLY A 29 -8.58 19.19 -5.09
CA GLY A 29 -10.00 19.51 -5.00
C GLY A 29 -10.85 18.54 -5.83
N SER A 30 -12.16 18.80 -5.85
CA SER A 30 -13.11 18.04 -6.67
C SER A 30 -13.03 18.34 -8.18
N GLY A 31 -12.20 19.31 -8.58
CA GLY A 31 -11.93 19.72 -9.97
C GLY A 31 -10.91 18.84 -10.72
N ASP A 32 -10.33 19.40 -11.79
CA ASP A 32 -9.41 18.70 -12.68
C ASP A 32 -8.05 18.41 -12.01
N TYR A 33 -7.25 17.54 -12.63
CA TYR A 33 -5.98 17.00 -12.09
C TYR A 33 -4.88 18.02 -11.74
N TRP A 34 -5.10 19.31 -11.99
CA TRP A 34 -4.16 20.40 -11.70
C TRP A 34 -4.53 21.21 -10.45
N ASP A 35 -5.69 20.94 -9.84
CA ASP A 35 -6.27 21.73 -8.76
C ASP A 35 -5.83 21.24 -7.37
N TRP A 36 -4.52 21.09 -7.15
CA TRP A 36 -3.99 20.78 -5.82
C TRP A 36 -4.14 22.00 -4.91
N PHE A 37 -4.58 21.79 -3.67
CA PHE A 37 -4.73 22.87 -2.69
C PHE A 37 -3.88 22.67 -1.43
N VAL A 38 -3.36 21.45 -1.23
CA VAL A 38 -2.39 21.13 -0.19
C VAL A 38 -1.31 20.23 -0.75
N TYR A 39 -0.08 20.48 -0.36
CA TYR A 39 1.07 19.60 -0.51
C TYR A 39 1.66 19.30 0.88
N VAL A 40 2.08 18.05 1.11
CA VAL A 40 2.86 17.66 2.29
C VAL A 40 4.13 16.97 1.84
N GLY A 41 5.28 17.53 2.22
CA GLY A 41 6.58 16.96 1.94
C GLY A 41 6.88 15.70 2.75
N SER A 42 7.79 14.89 2.22
CA SER A 42 8.18 13.60 2.80
C SER A 42 9.54 13.59 3.48
N GLU A 43 10.39 14.58 3.19
CA GLU A 43 11.77 14.59 3.65
C GLU A 43 11.93 15.22 5.03
N THR A 44 11.07 16.18 5.38
CA THR A 44 11.14 16.92 6.64
C THR A 44 9.79 17.01 7.34
N VAL A 45 9.86 17.07 8.67
CA VAL A 45 8.69 17.38 9.49
C VAL A 45 8.27 18.82 9.21
N SER A 46 6.96 19.08 9.21
CA SER A 46 6.29 20.36 8.97
C SER A 46 6.38 20.93 7.55
N ASP A 47 6.87 20.17 6.58
CA ASP A 47 6.83 20.57 5.18
C ASP A 47 5.40 20.48 4.63
N ILE A 48 4.74 21.64 4.54
CA ILE A 48 3.38 21.78 4.05
C ILE A 48 3.26 23.06 3.23
N GLU A 49 2.63 22.95 2.07
CA GLU A 49 2.30 24.10 1.23
C GLU A 49 0.79 24.11 0.93
N THR A 50 0.23 25.30 0.81
CA THR A 50 -1.16 25.48 0.40
C THR A 50 -1.24 26.37 -0.83
N ASN A 51 -2.16 26.04 -1.74
CA ASN A 51 -2.44 26.85 -2.91
C ASN A 51 -3.77 27.60 -2.69
N GLY A 52 -3.67 28.89 -2.38
CA GLY A 52 -4.81 29.75 -2.08
C GLY A 52 -5.80 29.91 -3.24
N ASP A 53 -5.34 29.82 -4.49
CA ASP A 53 -6.19 29.97 -5.66
C ASP A 53 -7.22 28.83 -5.75
N ASN A 54 -6.85 27.64 -5.27
CA ASN A 54 -7.70 26.45 -5.24
C ASN A 54 -8.50 26.30 -3.93
N LEU A 55 -8.46 27.31 -3.05
CA LEU A 55 -9.26 27.39 -1.82
C LEU A 55 -10.45 28.37 -1.93
N SER A 56 -10.64 29.03 -3.07
CA SER A 56 -11.76 29.94 -3.28
C SER A 56 -13.10 29.18 -3.26
N GLY A 57 -14.01 29.56 -2.36
CA GLY A 57 -15.28 28.85 -2.17
C GLY A 57 -15.17 27.55 -1.35
N ALA A 58 -14.05 27.36 -0.65
CA ALA A 58 -13.82 26.24 0.26
C ALA A 58 -14.93 26.11 1.32
N ASP A 59 -15.37 24.87 1.53
CA ASP A 59 -16.32 24.49 2.57
C ASP A 59 -15.61 23.89 3.80
N ASP A 60 -16.40 23.38 4.75
CA ASP A 60 -15.89 22.74 5.96
C ASP A 60 -14.99 21.53 5.68
N ASN A 61 -15.17 20.83 4.54
CA ASN A 61 -14.33 19.68 4.22
C ASN A 61 -12.93 20.11 3.79
N TYR A 62 -12.79 21.21 3.05
CA TYR A 62 -11.49 21.80 2.76
C TYR A 62 -10.74 22.17 4.06
N ALA A 63 -11.43 22.82 5.01
CA ALA A 63 -10.83 23.16 6.30
C ALA A 63 -10.37 21.91 7.08
N LYS A 64 -11.18 20.84 7.07
CA LYS A 64 -10.81 19.54 7.66
C LYS A 64 -9.62 18.90 6.95
N ALA A 65 -9.54 18.96 5.63
CA ALA A 65 -8.45 18.41 4.85
C ALA A 65 -7.13 19.14 5.13
N VAL A 66 -7.15 20.47 5.18
CA VAL A 66 -5.97 21.28 5.56
C VAL A 66 -5.53 20.94 6.98
N LYS A 67 -6.45 20.86 7.94
CA LYS A 67 -6.12 20.48 9.32
C LYS A 67 -5.49 19.09 9.39
N LEU A 68 -6.06 18.12 8.68
CA LEU A 68 -5.55 16.76 8.62
C LEU A 68 -4.13 16.72 8.02
N ALA A 69 -3.88 17.52 6.99
CA ALA A 69 -2.57 17.64 6.39
C ALA A 69 -1.54 18.27 7.32
N VAL A 70 -1.93 19.26 8.13
CA VAL A 70 -1.09 19.79 9.21
C VAL A 70 -0.77 18.69 10.22
N ASP A 71 -1.77 17.98 10.74
CA ASP A 71 -1.55 16.89 11.71
C ASP A 71 -0.61 15.80 11.14
N TYR A 72 -0.76 15.46 9.86
CA TYR A 72 0.11 14.52 9.15
C TYR A 72 1.53 15.09 8.96
N ALA A 73 1.67 16.34 8.53
CA ALA A 73 2.95 17.03 8.35
C ALA A 73 3.74 17.17 9.67
N PHE A 74 3.08 17.13 10.83
CA PHE A 74 3.76 17.13 12.13
C PHE A 74 4.03 15.72 12.69
N THR A 75 3.58 14.65 12.03
CA THR A 75 4.00 13.28 12.37
C THR A 75 5.50 13.11 12.06
N PRO A 76 6.33 12.53 12.96
CA PRO A 76 7.73 12.20 12.66
C PRO A 76 7.90 11.36 11.39
N ILE A 77 8.92 11.64 10.57
CA ILE A 77 9.08 10.98 9.25
C ILE A 77 9.10 9.45 9.35
N ASN A 78 9.87 8.90 10.30
CA ASN A 78 9.97 7.47 10.55
C ASN A 78 8.64 6.82 11.03
N GLU A 79 7.68 7.62 11.46
CA GLU A 79 6.35 7.14 11.85
C GLU A 79 5.33 7.19 10.70
N ARG A 80 5.61 7.91 9.60
CA ARG A 80 4.69 8.06 8.45
C ARG A 80 4.69 6.87 7.51
N GLU A 81 5.82 6.17 7.39
CA GLU A 81 5.96 5.05 6.47
C GLU A 81 4.97 3.93 6.83
N ASP A 82 4.21 3.50 5.82
CA ASP A 82 3.39 2.30 5.94
C ASP A 82 4.30 1.08 6.14
N GLU A 83 3.76 0.05 6.82
CA GLU A 83 4.49 -1.21 6.93
C GLU A 83 4.74 -1.75 5.50
N PRO A 84 5.98 -2.15 5.16
CA PRO A 84 6.29 -2.61 3.81
C PRO A 84 5.40 -3.79 3.46
N LYS A 85 4.78 -3.71 2.29
CA LYS A 85 3.95 -4.78 1.75
C LYS A 85 4.68 -5.53 0.66
N PHE A 86 4.45 -6.83 0.60
CA PHE A 86 4.99 -7.70 -0.42
C PHE A 86 3.97 -8.76 -0.82
N ARG A 87 4.20 -9.37 -1.98
CA ARG A 87 3.50 -10.57 -2.42
C ARG A 87 4.48 -11.74 -2.42
N VAL A 88 3.96 -12.92 -2.14
CA VAL A 88 4.77 -14.14 -2.11
C VAL A 88 4.65 -14.82 -3.46
N ALA A 89 5.74 -14.81 -4.23
CA ALA A 89 5.84 -15.52 -5.48
C ALA A 89 6.03 -17.02 -5.23
N ILE A 90 5.26 -17.83 -5.95
CA ILE A 90 5.35 -19.29 -5.95
C ILE A 90 5.59 -19.74 -7.38
N ARG A 91 6.58 -20.60 -7.56
CA ARG A 91 6.87 -21.23 -8.85
C ARG A 91 6.67 -22.75 -8.71
N PRO A 92 5.61 -23.31 -9.30
CA PRO A 92 5.48 -24.76 -9.38
C PRO A 92 6.70 -25.32 -10.13
N SER A 93 7.37 -26.33 -9.56
CA SER A 93 8.60 -26.93 -10.09
C SER A 93 8.45 -27.51 -11.50
N TYR A 94 7.21 -27.81 -11.91
CA TYR A 94 6.86 -28.40 -13.19
C TYR A 94 6.84 -27.39 -14.36
N TYR A 95 6.55 -26.11 -14.09
CA TYR A 95 6.43 -25.08 -15.13
C TYR A 95 7.61 -24.12 -15.08
N LYS A 96 8.76 -24.56 -15.60
CA LYS A 96 9.98 -23.75 -15.69
C LYS A 96 9.83 -22.53 -16.60
N ASP A 97 8.87 -22.52 -17.54
CA ASP A 97 8.77 -21.45 -18.53
C ASP A 97 7.54 -20.54 -18.36
N MET A 98 6.76 -20.70 -17.27
CA MET A 98 5.60 -19.85 -16.98
C MET A 98 5.92 -18.70 -16.02
N LYS A 99 5.18 -17.59 -16.18
CA LYS A 99 5.24 -16.39 -15.31
C LYS A 99 4.88 -16.78 -13.87
N TYR A 100 5.46 -16.07 -12.90
CA TYR A 100 5.23 -16.25 -11.46
C TYR A 100 3.73 -16.40 -11.13
N TYR A 101 3.39 -17.37 -10.30
CA TYR A 101 2.10 -17.40 -9.60
C TYR A 101 2.28 -16.70 -8.26
N TYR A 102 1.28 -15.98 -7.78
CA TYR A 102 1.30 -15.43 -6.43
C TYR A 102 0.54 -16.36 -5.49
N LEU A 103 0.99 -16.47 -4.24
CA LEU A 103 0.23 -17.10 -3.17
C LEU A 103 -1.17 -16.45 -3.18
N ASP A 104 -2.20 -17.27 -3.41
CA ASP A 104 -3.63 -16.91 -3.54
C ASP A 104 -4.20 -16.64 -4.95
N LEU A 105 -3.39 -16.67 -6.02
CA LEU A 105 -3.92 -16.68 -7.40
C LEU A 105 -4.33 -18.10 -7.82
N LEU A 106 -5.51 -18.20 -8.43
CA LEU A 106 -6.14 -19.38 -9.05
C LEU A 106 -5.23 -20.61 -9.18
N GLU A 107 -5.60 -21.67 -8.46
CA GLU A 107 -5.01 -23.02 -8.55
C GLU A 107 -3.62 -23.25 -7.93
N ALA A 108 -3.13 -22.36 -7.07
CA ALA A 108 -2.08 -22.73 -6.09
C ALA A 108 -2.54 -23.78 -5.03
N GLY A 109 -3.73 -24.37 -5.23
CA GLY A 109 -4.29 -25.47 -4.43
C GLY A 109 -3.67 -26.85 -4.69
N TYR A 110 -2.57 -26.93 -5.44
CA TYR A 110 -1.84 -28.18 -5.67
C TYR A 110 -0.51 -28.22 -4.91
N ALA A 111 -0.58 -28.15 -3.58
CA ALA A 111 0.56 -28.57 -2.75
C ALA A 111 0.16 -29.02 -1.33
N ASN A 112 -0.91 -29.81 -1.17
CA ASN A 112 -0.98 -30.82 -0.11
C ASN A 112 -2.23 -31.71 -0.22
N GLU A 113 -2.07 -32.95 0.20
CA GLU A 113 -3.10 -33.97 0.31
C GLU A 113 -4.14 -33.66 1.41
N THR A 114 -4.11 -32.49 2.05
CA THR A 114 -4.95 -32.15 3.21
C THR A 114 -6.27 -31.46 2.83
N GLY A 115 -6.50 -31.16 1.54
CA GLY A 115 -7.79 -30.67 1.04
C GLY A 115 -8.20 -29.28 1.54
N LYS A 116 -7.31 -28.56 2.24
CA LYS A 116 -7.55 -27.17 2.63
C LYS A 116 -7.18 -26.24 1.47
N LYS A 117 -8.18 -25.85 0.69
CA LYS A 117 -8.03 -24.75 -0.26
C LYS A 117 -7.86 -23.45 0.53
N LEU A 118 -6.81 -22.68 0.22
CA LEU A 118 -6.86 -21.25 0.47
C LEU A 118 -8.02 -20.75 -0.38
N GLU A 119 -9.02 -20.12 0.25
CA GLU A 119 -10.03 -19.42 -0.54
C GLU A 119 -9.30 -18.37 -1.36
N PRO A 120 -9.51 -18.29 -2.68
CA PRO A 120 -8.90 -17.26 -3.50
C PRO A 120 -9.32 -15.89 -2.97
N ILE A 121 -8.46 -15.24 -2.18
CA ILE A 121 -8.60 -13.84 -1.80
C ILE A 121 -7.61 -13.06 -2.65
N ALA A 122 -7.82 -13.07 -3.96
CA ALA A 122 -7.01 -12.24 -4.85
C ALA A 122 -7.80 -11.78 -6.07
N ASP A 123 -7.72 -10.47 -6.32
CA ASP A 123 -7.78 -9.91 -7.65
C ASP A 123 -6.65 -10.51 -8.52
N GLU A 124 -6.54 -10.10 -9.78
CA GLU A 124 -5.53 -10.62 -10.74
C GLU A 124 -4.06 -10.47 -10.27
N LEU A 125 -3.80 -9.86 -9.10
CA LEU A 125 -2.49 -9.45 -8.62
C LEU A 125 -1.97 -10.24 -7.40
N GLY A 126 -2.79 -11.05 -6.71
CA GLY A 126 -2.36 -11.89 -5.57
C GLY A 126 -2.46 -11.21 -4.19
N LYS A 127 -2.45 -12.00 -3.09
CA LYS A 127 -2.57 -11.49 -1.72
C LYS A 127 -1.32 -10.72 -1.28
N GLU A 128 -1.55 -9.55 -0.69
CA GLU A 128 -0.50 -8.71 -0.10
C GLU A 128 -0.28 -9.05 1.38
N PHE A 129 0.98 -9.15 1.78
CA PHE A 129 1.43 -9.42 3.13
C PHE A 129 2.26 -8.27 3.67
N THR A 130 2.22 -8.08 4.99
CA THR A 130 3.28 -7.40 5.75
C THR A 130 4.14 -8.46 6.44
N PRO A 131 5.34 -8.13 6.95
CA PRO A 131 6.16 -9.11 7.66
C PRO A 131 5.39 -9.78 8.81
N LYS A 132 4.58 -9.00 9.54
CA LYS A 132 3.74 -9.50 10.62
C LYS A 132 2.64 -10.44 10.11
N SER A 133 1.91 -10.08 9.05
CA SER A 133 0.80 -10.92 8.56
C SER A 133 1.30 -12.19 7.87
N TYR A 134 2.47 -12.15 7.23
CA TYR A 134 3.12 -13.33 6.65
C TYR A 134 3.59 -14.31 7.73
N LYS A 135 4.20 -13.79 8.80
CA LYS A 135 4.56 -14.62 9.94
C LYS A 135 3.33 -15.33 10.53
N GLY A 136 2.22 -14.59 10.72
CA GLY A 136 0.95 -15.16 11.17
C GLY A 136 0.43 -16.24 10.21
N PHE A 137 0.53 -16.01 8.90
CA PHE A 137 0.17 -17.03 7.90
C PHE A 137 0.99 -18.32 8.03
N LEU A 138 2.31 -18.25 8.23
CA LEU A 138 3.14 -19.45 8.43
C LEU A 138 2.92 -20.15 9.77
N GLU A 139 2.34 -19.45 10.76
CA GLU A 139 1.90 -20.04 12.03
C GLU A 139 0.54 -20.74 11.89
N ASP A 140 -0.40 -20.14 11.14
CA ASP A 140 -1.73 -20.68 10.89
C ASP A 140 -1.71 -21.87 9.91
N TYR A 141 -0.76 -21.88 8.98
CA TYR A 141 -0.60 -22.92 7.94
C TYR A 141 0.83 -23.50 7.92
N PRO A 142 1.24 -24.23 8.97
CA PRO A 142 2.60 -24.76 9.10
C PRO A 142 3.00 -25.73 7.99
N GLU A 143 2.03 -26.34 7.30
CA GLU A 143 2.25 -27.17 6.10
C GLU A 143 3.00 -26.45 4.97
N TRP A 144 3.00 -25.11 4.93
CA TRP A 144 3.70 -24.33 3.92
C TRP A 144 5.17 -24.07 4.25
N ARG A 145 5.60 -24.24 5.51
CA ARG A 145 6.98 -23.97 5.94
C ARG A 145 8.06 -24.75 5.16
N PRO A 146 7.85 -25.99 4.71
CA PRO A 146 8.84 -26.68 3.87
C PRO A 146 9.04 -26.02 2.49
N PHE A 147 8.09 -25.21 2.03
CA PHE A 147 8.08 -24.63 0.69
C PHE A 147 8.33 -23.12 0.69
N LEU A 148 8.01 -22.45 1.80
CA LEU A 148 8.09 -21.00 1.94
C LEU A 148 9.14 -20.63 3.00
N PRO A 149 10.16 -19.82 2.65
CA PRO A 149 11.15 -19.36 3.62
C PRO A 149 10.56 -18.34 4.60
N ASP A 150 11.26 -18.07 5.71
CA ASP A 150 10.95 -16.90 6.53
C ASP A 150 11.13 -15.60 5.70
N TYR A 151 10.41 -14.54 6.07
CA TYR A 151 10.45 -13.28 5.32
C TYR A 151 11.87 -12.70 5.26
N ASP A 152 12.32 -12.45 4.03
CA ASP A 152 13.60 -11.84 3.72
C ASP A 152 13.40 -10.74 2.66
N PRO A 153 13.52 -9.45 3.02
CA PRO A 153 13.32 -8.34 2.08
C PRO A 153 14.32 -8.34 0.91
N ASP A 154 15.48 -9.01 1.06
CA ASP A 154 16.50 -9.08 0.01
C ASP A 154 16.26 -10.25 -0.97
N ASN A 155 15.39 -11.20 -0.62
CA ASN A 155 15.01 -12.32 -1.47
C ASN A 155 13.84 -11.93 -2.40
N LEU A 156 14.16 -11.10 -3.38
CA LEU A 156 13.22 -10.60 -4.39
C LEU A 156 12.73 -11.66 -5.39
N ASP A 157 13.22 -12.89 -5.32
CA ASP A 157 12.68 -14.01 -6.10
C ASP A 157 11.40 -14.58 -5.46
N VAL A 158 11.22 -14.38 -4.15
CA VAL A 158 10.09 -14.89 -3.36
C VAL A 158 9.22 -13.75 -2.83
N PHE A 159 9.82 -12.68 -2.31
CA PHE A 159 9.10 -11.58 -1.69
C PHE A 159 9.11 -10.36 -2.61
N ILE A 160 8.06 -10.25 -3.43
CA ILE A 160 7.94 -9.18 -4.43
C ILE A 160 7.37 -7.93 -3.75
N PRO A 161 8.12 -6.82 -3.64
CA PRO A 161 7.62 -5.61 -3.02
C PRO A 161 6.39 -5.08 -3.78
N VAL A 162 5.35 -4.69 -3.04
CA VAL A 162 4.21 -3.99 -3.62
C VAL A 162 4.56 -2.49 -3.65
N PRO A 163 4.59 -1.86 -4.84
CA PRO A 163 4.75 -0.42 -4.91
C PRO A 163 3.63 0.27 -4.14
N VAL A 164 3.96 1.25 -3.30
CA VAL A 164 2.96 2.16 -2.72
C VAL A 164 2.21 2.80 -3.90
N GLU A 165 0.87 2.75 -3.91
CA GLU A 165 0.03 3.24 -5.02
C GLU A 165 0.53 4.59 -5.56
N GLU A 166 1.27 4.57 -6.66
CA GLU A 166 1.36 5.70 -7.58
C GLU A 166 0.14 5.61 -8.49
N ASP A 167 -1.00 6.15 -8.05
CA ASP A 167 -2.20 6.23 -8.88
C ASP A 167 -1.87 6.99 -10.18
N LYS A 168 -1.88 6.24 -11.30
CA LYS A 168 -1.79 6.77 -12.67
C LYS A 168 -2.78 7.92 -12.92
#